data_AF-A0A9D4RT27-F1
#
_entry.id   AF-A0A9D4RT27-F1
#
_cell.length_a   1.000
_cell.length_b   1.000
_cell.length_c   1.000
_cell.angle_alpha   90.00
_cell.angle_beta   90.00
_cell.angle_gamma   90.00
#
_symmetry.space_group_name_H-M   'P 1'
#
loop_
_entity.id
_entity.type
_entity.pdbx_description
1 polymer ?
#
loop_
_entity_poly.entity_id
_entity_poly.type
_entity_poly.pdbx_seq_one_letter_code
_entity_poly.pdbx_strand_id
1 'polypeptide(L)' 'MVRRCGVYLNGVKVSQYMVRCGVYLIGVKVSQYMMMRCDVYLIGVKVSQYMVGRCDVYLIGVKVSQYD' A
#
# COMPACT_ATOMS: atom_id res chain seq x y z
N MET A 1 -16.79 -17.65 -3.18
CA MET A 1 -15.47 -18.03 -3.73
C MET A 1 -14.51 -16.87 -3.49
N VAL A 2 -13.76 -16.87 -2.37
CA VAL A 2 -12.80 -15.79 -2.09
C VAL A 2 -11.54 -16.11 -2.89
N ARG A 3 -11.34 -15.43 -4.04
CA ARG A 3 -10.06 -15.49 -4.76
C ARG A 3 -9.00 -14.89 -3.85
N ARG A 4 -8.12 -15.73 -3.30
CA ARG A 4 -6.88 -15.24 -2.69
C ARG A 4 -6.08 -14.56 -3.79
N CYS A 5 -5.88 -13.26 -3.64
CA CYS A 5 -5.05 -12.45 -4.51
C CYS A 5 -3.99 -11.80 -3.62
N GLY A 6 -2.77 -11.71 -4.12
CA GLY A 6 -1.64 -11.12 -3.42
C GLY A 6 -0.87 -10.27 -4.41
N VAL A 7 -0.43 -9.10 -3.97
CA VAL A 7 0.37 -8.21 -4.83
C VAL A 7 1.72 -7.95 -4.17
N TYR A 8 2.78 -8.18 -4.94
CA TYR A 8 4.15 -7.88 -4.56
C TYR A 8 4.71 -6.80 -5.49
N LEU A 9 5.22 -5.72 -4.92
CA LEU A 9 5.89 -4.66 -5.67
C LEU A 9 7.21 -4.29 -5.00
N ASN A 10 8.26 -4.13 -5.81
CA ASN A 10 9.58 -3.74 -5.35
C ASN A 10 10.14 -2.60 -6.22
N GLY A 11 10.58 -1.51 -5.61
CA GLY A 11 11.31 -0.43 -6.29
C GLY A 11 10.52 0.34 -7.35
N VAL A 12 9.18 0.32 -7.29
CA VAL A 12 8.31 0.95 -8.29
C VAL A 12 7.75 2.30 -7.84
N LYS A 13 7.41 3.14 -8.82
CA LYS A 13 6.63 4.37 -8.61
C LYS A 13 5.23 4.16 -9.17
N VAL A 14 4.21 4.36 -8.35
CA VAL A 14 2.80 4.19 -8.72
C VAL A 14 2.06 5.49 -8.45
N SER A 15 1.29 5.98 -9.42
CA SER A 15 0.50 7.19 -9.27
C SER A 15 -0.75 6.95 -8.42
N GLN A 16 -1.50 5.90 -8.72
CA GLN A 16 -2.68 5.50 -7.97
C GLN A 16 -2.73 3.99 -7.81
N TYR A 17 -2.99 3.52 -6.59
CA TYR A 17 -3.04 2.09 -6.31
C TYR A 17 -4.24 1.76 -5.42
N MET A 18 -5.07 0.82 -5.87
CA MET A 18 -6.26 0.37 -5.18
C MET A 18 -6.26 -1.15 -5.05
N VAL A 19 -6.44 -1.66 -3.84
CA VAL A 19 -6.46 -3.12 -3.61
C VAL A 19 -7.49 -3.55 -2.59
N ARG A 20 -7.96 -4.80 -2.75
CA ARG A 20 -8.86 -5.52 -1.83
C ARG A 20 -8.30 -6.87 -1.37
N CYS A 21 -6.98 -7.04 -1.41
CA CYS A 21 -6.29 -8.30 -1.15
C CYS A 21 -4.94 -8.04 -0.45
N GLY A 22 -4.22 -9.09 -0.03
CA GLY A 22 -2.94 -8.91 0.67
C GLY A 22 -1.89 -8.18 -0.17
N VAL A 23 -1.14 -7.25 0.42
CA VAL A 23 -0.11 -6.47 -0.30
C VAL A 23 1.21 -6.47 0.43
N TYR A 24 2.28 -6.65 -0.33
CA TYR A 24 3.65 -6.51 0.12
C TYR A 24 4.40 -5.52 -0.78
N LEU A 25 4.81 -4.38 -0.23
CA LEU A 25 5.56 -3.33 -0.95
C LEU A 25 6.94 -3.11 -0.32
N ILE A 26 8.00 -3.11 -1.13
CA ILE A 26 9.35 -2.67 -0.71
C ILE A 26 9.83 -1.52 -1.59
N GLY A 27 10.30 -0.43 -0.98
CA GLY A 27 10.97 0.65 -1.70
C GLY A 27 10.07 1.38 -2.70
N VAL A 28 8.75 1.39 -2.48
CA VAL A 28 7.76 1.91 -3.42
C VAL A 28 7.47 3.38 -3.14
N LYS A 29 7.24 4.18 -4.19
CA LYS A 29 6.67 5.54 -4.05
C LYS A 29 5.25 5.56 -4.62
N VAL A 30 4.25 5.85 -3.78
CA VAL A 30 2.86 5.96 -4.22
C VAL A 30 2.35 7.39 -4.00
N SER A 31 1.76 8.01 -5.02
CA SER A 31 1.10 9.31 -4.82
C SER A 31 -0.25 9.16 -4.12
N GLN A 32 -1.13 8.27 -4.59
CA GLN A 32 -2.41 7.97 -3.95
C GLN A 32 -2.58 6.47 -3.72
N TYR A 33 -2.83 6.10 -2.47
CA TYR A 33 -2.98 4.71 -2.07
C TYR A 33 -4.30 4.49 -1.34
N MET A 34 -5.17 3.64 -1.88
CA MET A 34 -6.47 3.31 -1.31
C MET A 34 -6.61 1.80 -1.06
N MET A 35 -6.94 1.40 0.16
CA MET A 35 -7.10 -0.01 0.52
C MET A 35 -8.42 -0.31 1.19
N MET A 36 -9.00 -1.47 0.87
CA MET A 36 -10.23 -1.94 1.49
C MET A 36 -10.16 -3.45 1.79
N ARG A 37 -10.07 -3.83 3.07
CA ARG A 37 -10.08 -5.23 3.56
C ARG A 37 -8.89 -6.05 3.11
N CYS A 38 -7.73 -5.83 3.72
CA CYS A 38 -6.44 -6.41 3.31
C CYS A 38 -5.46 -6.59 4.47
N ASP A 39 -4.51 -7.51 4.29
CA ASP A 39 -3.27 -7.56 5.08
C ASP A 39 -2.17 -6.84 4.32
N VAL A 40 -1.42 -5.98 4.97
CA VAL A 40 -0.53 -5.03 4.30
C VAL A 40 0.82 -5.00 4.97
N TYR A 41 1.87 -5.13 4.16
CA TYR A 41 3.24 -5.05 4.63
C TYR A 41 4.05 -4.09 3.76
N LEU A 42 4.50 -2.99 4.35
CA LEU A 42 5.21 -1.92 3.65
C LEU A 42 6.60 -1.71 4.26
N ILE A 43 7.66 -1.86 3.46
CA ILE A 43 9.04 -1.50 3.84
C ILE A 43 9.53 -0.36 2.96
N GLY A 44 10.01 0.73 3.56
CA GLY A 44 10.70 1.79 2.82
C GLY A 44 9.81 2.50 1.80
N VAL A 45 8.51 2.59 2.05
CA VAL A 45 7.52 3.15 1.13
C VAL A 45 7.34 4.65 1.38
N LYS A 46 7.21 5.47 0.32
CA LYS A 46 6.74 6.85 0.45
C LYS A 46 5.34 6.98 -0.11
N VAL A 47 4.38 7.46 0.68
CA VAL A 47 3.00 7.67 0.25
C VAL A 47 2.60 9.13 0.40
N SER A 48 2.01 9.75 -0.62
CA SER A 48 1.52 11.13 -0.48
C SER A 48 0.11 11.19 0.13
N GLN A 49 -0.81 10.37 -0.34
CA GLN A 49 -2.16 10.27 0.22
C GLN A 49 -2.51 8.80 0.50
N TYR A 50 -2.92 8.51 1.74
CA TYR A 50 -3.15 7.15 2.22
C TYR A 50 -4.56 7.04 2.81
N MET A 51 -5.41 6.22 2.18
CA MET A 51 -6.76 5.90 2.66
C MET A 51 -6.88 4.39 2.90
N VAL A 52 -7.23 4.01 4.12
CA VAL A 52 -7.31 2.60 4.53
C VAL A 52 -8.65 2.30 5.18
N GLY A 53 -9.30 1.24 4.72
CA GLY A 53 -10.47 0.63 5.33
C GLY A 53 -10.09 -0.33 6.47
N ARG A 54 -10.85 -1.42 6.68
CA ARG A 54 -10.49 -2.44 7.68
C ARG A 54 -9.29 -3.27 7.20
N CYS A 55 -8.06 -2.89 7.52
CA CYS A 55 -6.86 -3.62 7.13
C CYS A 55 -5.94 -3.84 8.33
N ASP A 56 -5.25 -4.98 8.35
CA ASP A 56 -4.12 -5.21 9.24
C ASP A 56 -2.86 -4.72 8.52
N VAL A 57 -2.18 -3.73 9.11
CA VAL A 57 -1.10 -3.00 8.44
C VAL A 57 0.18 -3.06 9.26
N TYR A 58 1.26 -3.49 8.62
CA TYR A 58 2.60 -3.47 9.17
C TYR A 58 3.53 -2.59 8.32
N LEU A 59 4.19 -1.63 8.97
CA LEU A 59 4.97 -0.58 8.33
C LEU A 59 6.39 -0.53 8.91
N ILE A 60 7.41 -0.57 8.06
CA ILE A 60 8.81 -0.31 8.42
C ILE A 60 9.35 0.79 7.52
N GLY A 61 9.83 1.89 8.10
CA GLY A 61 10.49 2.96 7.33
C GLY A 61 9.60 3.62 6.28
N VAL A 62 8.29 3.72 6.56
CA VAL A 62 7.32 4.35 5.67
C VAL A 62 7.23 5.85 5.95
N LYS A 63 7.25 6.68 4.90
CA LYS A 63 7.00 8.13 5.01
C LYS A 63 5.67 8.47 4.37
N VAL A 64 4.76 9.03 5.15
CA VAL A 64 3.49 9.56 4.66
C VAL A 64 3.61 11.09 4.63
N SER A 65 3.27 11.72 3.52
CA SER A 65 3.36 13.18 3.37
C SER A 65 2.16 13.70 2.60
N GLN A 66 1.20 14.29 3.31
CA GLN A 66 0.03 14.90 2.71
C GLN A 66 0.45 16.18 2.01
N TYR A 67 0.45 16.17 0.68
CA TYR A 67 0.53 17.40 -0.12
C TYR A 67 -0.89 17.69 -0.63
N ASP A 68 -1.37 18.90 -0.35
CA ASP A 68 -2.53 19.52 -1.01
C ASP A 68 -2.26 19.72 -2.50
#